data_AF-A0A918YF18-F1
#
_entry.id   AF-A0A918YF18-F1
#
_cell.length_a   1.000
_cell.length_b   1.000
_cell.length_c   1.000
_cell.angle_alpha   90.00
_cell.angle_beta   90.00
_cell.angle_gamma   90.00
#
_symmetry.space_group_name_H-M   'P 1'
#
loop_
_entity.id
_entity.type
_entity.pdbx_description
1 polymer ?
#
loop_
_entity_poly.entity_id
_entity_poly.type
_entity_poly.pdbx_seq_one_letter_code
_entity_poly.pdbx_strand_id
1 'polypeptide(L)'
;MTFVTDLPAPRLASDVTSTDVEALVAFLDGKVHGILAGHRSDTDVWKAALGLRLALNHRARQAREAYARADHSREAARARFLRWNRLAVLALGWEKDPDYDERWKVIATPVPKARPSSW
;
A
#
# COMPACT_ATOMS: atom_id res chain seq x y z
N MET A 1 11.06 -29.53 -22.74
CA MET A 1 11.70 -28.28 -22.30
C MET A 1 10.66 -27.52 -21.50
N THR A 2 10.67 -27.66 -20.18
CA THR A 2 9.64 -27.08 -19.31
C THR A 2 10.12 -25.68 -18.91
N PHE A 3 9.49 -24.65 -19.46
CA PHE A 3 9.71 -23.28 -19.00
C PHE A 3 9.07 -23.17 -17.62
N VAL A 4 9.87 -23.36 -16.57
CA VAL A 4 9.49 -22.91 -15.24
C VAL A 4 9.66 -21.40 -15.27
N THR A 5 8.57 -20.69 -15.52
CA THR A 5 8.50 -19.25 -15.27
C THR A 5 8.60 -19.10 -13.75
N ASP A 6 9.80 -18.78 -13.28
CA ASP A 6 10.08 -18.43 -11.89
C ASP A 6 9.48 -17.03 -11.64
N LEU A 7 8.15 -16.96 -11.58
CA LEU A 7 7.47 -15.74 -11.21
C LEU A 7 7.85 -15.45 -9.75
N PRO A 8 8.34 -14.23 -9.44
CA PRO A 8 8.69 -13.89 -8.07
C PRO A 8 7.48 -14.12 -7.16
N ALA A 9 7.73 -14.76 -6.02
CA ALA A 9 6.67 -15.05 -5.06
C ALA A 9 5.92 -13.75 -4.71
N PRO A 10 4.58 -13.76 -4.64
CA PRO A 10 3.81 -12.56 -4.37
C PRO A 10 4.17 -12.03 -2.98
N ARG A 11 4.50 -10.74 -2.90
CA ARG A 11 4.77 -10.06 -1.63
C ARG A 11 3.57 -10.21 -0.69
N LEU A 12 3.84 -10.46 0.58
CA LEU A 12 2.85 -10.65 1.64
C LEU A 12 2.87 -9.51 2.65
N ALA A 13 1.86 -9.46 3.51
CA ALA A 13 1.74 -8.42 4.54
C ALA A 13 2.88 -8.46 5.57
N SER A 14 3.50 -9.62 5.76
CA SER A 14 4.69 -9.82 6.60
C SER A 14 5.94 -9.16 6.05
N ASP A 15 5.99 -8.94 4.74
CA ASP A 15 7.18 -8.41 4.05
C ASP A 15 7.16 -6.88 3.97
N VAL A 16 6.08 -6.27 4.47
CA VAL A 16 5.91 -4.82 4.57
C VAL A 16 6.33 -4.39 5.97
N THR A 17 7.23 -3.41 6.03
CA THR A 17 7.71 -2.81 7.27
C THR A 17 7.04 -1.47 7.54
N SER A 18 7.15 -0.96 8.76
CA SER A 18 6.73 0.42 9.07
C SER A 18 7.46 1.45 8.20
N THR A 19 8.71 1.18 7.81
CA THR A 19 9.47 2.03 6.89
C THR A 19 8.85 2.06 5.50
N ASP A 20 8.39 0.91 4.98
CA ASP A 20 7.66 0.87 3.70
C ASP A 20 6.38 1.71 3.76
N VAL A 21 5.66 1.66 4.90
CA VAL A 21 4.45 2.47 5.11
C VAL A 21 4.79 3.96 5.06
N GLU A 22 5.81 4.40 5.80
CA GLU A 22 6.19 5.82 5.79
C GLU A 22 6.71 6.29 4.43
N ALA A 23 7.49 5.46 3.72
CA ALA A 23 7.99 5.78 2.39
C ALA A 23 6.83 6.01 1.40
N LEU A 24 5.83 5.12 1.41
CA LEU A 24 4.63 5.27 0.59
C LEU A 24 3.83 6.52 0.95
N VAL A 25 3.67 6.81 2.24
CA VAL A 25 2.96 8.02 2.70
C VAL A 25 3.68 9.28 2.24
N ALA A 26 5.00 9.33 2.38
CA ALA A 26 5.81 10.48 1.96
C ALA A 26 5.71 10.71 0.45
N PHE A 27 5.78 9.64 -0.35
CA PHE A 27 5.58 9.74 -1.80
C PHE A 27 4.20 10.31 -2.15
N LEU A 28 3.13 9.73 -1.60
CA LEU A 28 1.76 10.18 -1.87
C LEU A 28 1.51 11.61 -1.40
N ASP A 29 2.01 11.99 -0.22
CA ASP A 29 1.87 13.36 0.30
C ASP A 29 2.62 14.35 -0.59
N GLY A 30 3.81 14.00 -1.09
CA GLY A 30 4.56 14.80 -2.05
C GLY A 30 3.78 15.03 -3.36
N LYS A 31 3.19 13.99 -3.94
CA LYS A 31 2.37 14.11 -5.16
C LYS A 31 1.13 14.97 -4.93
N VAL A 32 0.41 14.74 -3.83
CA VAL A 32 -0.79 15.52 -3.47
C VAL A 32 -0.44 16.99 -3.20
N HIS A 33 0.65 17.25 -2.49
CA HIS A 33 1.14 18.59 -2.20
C HIS A 33 1.48 19.35 -3.49
N GLY A 34 2.17 18.70 -4.43
CA GLY A 34 2.49 19.28 -5.73
C GLY A 34 1.24 19.72 -6.51
N ILE A 35 0.18 18.90 -6.50
CA ILE A 35 -1.10 19.27 -7.13
C ILE A 35 -1.75 20.44 -6.41
N LEU A 36 -1.82 20.41 -5.07
CA LEU A 36 -2.44 21.50 -4.31
C LEU A 36 -1.70 22.84 -4.48
N ALA A 37 -0.37 22.81 -4.58
CA ALA A 37 0.45 24.01 -4.80
C ALA A 37 0.32 24.57 -6.23
N GLY A 38 0.07 23.71 -7.22
CA GLY A 38 -0.06 24.11 -8.63
C GLY A 38 -1.44 24.62 -9.05
N HIS A 39 -2.46 24.52 -8.19
CA HIS A 39 -3.85 24.83 -8.55
C HIS A 39 -4.51 25.80 -7.56
N ARG A 40 -5.44 26.63 -8.05
CA ARG A 40 -6.27 27.51 -7.20
C ARG A 40 -7.36 26.71 -6.47
N SER A 41 -7.72 27.14 -5.27
CA SER A 41 -8.62 26.41 -4.37
C SER A 41 -10.07 26.27 -4.85
N ASP A 42 -10.49 27.10 -5.79
CA ASP A 42 -11.82 27.06 -6.40
C ASP A 42 -11.97 25.98 -7.47
N THR A 43 -10.86 25.46 -8.00
CA THR A 43 -10.85 24.45 -9.08
C THR A 43 -11.22 23.06 -8.58
N ASP A 44 -11.84 22.26 -9.47
CA ASP A 44 -12.21 20.87 -9.16
C ASP A 44 -10.99 19.99 -8.92
N VAL A 45 -9.88 20.27 -9.62
CA VAL A 45 -8.60 19.58 -9.41
C VAL A 45 -8.10 19.78 -7.98
N TRP A 46 -8.13 21.01 -7.47
CA TRP A 46 -7.70 21.30 -6.11
C TRP A 46 -8.62 20.62 -5.08
N LYS A 47 -9.94 20.66 -5.28
CA LYS A 47 -10.92 19.98 -4.40
C LYS A 47 -10.72 18.47 -4.39
N ALA A 48 -10.47 17.87 -5.56
CA ALA A 48 -10.16 16.44 -5.67
C ALA A 48 -8.86 16.08 -4.95
N ALA A 49 -7.80 16.88 -5.11
CA ALA A 49 -6.54 16.71 -4.41
C ALA A 49 -6.69 16.86 -2.89
N LEU A 50 -7.53 17.79 -2.42
CA LEU A 50 -7.87 17.92 -1.01
C LEU A 50 -8.59 16.65 -0.49
N GLY A 51 -9.58 16.16 -1.23
CA GLY A 51 -10.26 14.91 -0.90
C GLY A 51 -9.29 13.72 -0.82
N LEU A 52 -8.35 13.64 -1.76
CA LEU A 52 -7.30 12.63 -1.75
C LEU A 52 -6.37 12.79 -0.53
N ARG A 53 -6.00 14.02 -0.15
CA ARG A 53 -5.21 14.28 1.06
C ARG A 53 -5.90 13.78 2.33
N LEU A 54 -7.21 14.01 2.44
CA LEU A 54 -8.00 13.53 3.58
C LEU A 54 -8.05 12.00 3.61
N ALA A 55 -8.26 11.36 2.45
CA ALA A 55 -8.22 9.90 2.33
C ALA A 55 -6.84 9.32 2.67
N LEU A 56 -5.76 9.95 2.20
CA LEU A 56 -4.39 9.61 2.52
C LEU A 56 -4.16 9.66 4.03
N ASN A 57 -4.47 10.78 4.69
CA ASN A 57 -4.30 10.96 6.12
C ASN A 57 -5.02 9.87 6.93
N HIS A 58 -6.27 9.57 6.57
CA HIS A 58 -7.05 8.52 7.23
C HIS A 58 -6.43 7.13 7.06
N ARG A 59 -6.05 6.76 5.82
CA ARG A 59 -5.49 5.43 5.51
C ARG A 59 -4.07 5.26 6.06
N ALA A 60 -3.25 6.30 6.01
CA ALA A 60 -1.91 6.35 6.58
C ALA A 60 -1.95 6.08 8.09
N ARG A 61 -2.85 6.77 8.82
CA ARG A 61 -3.06 6.52 10.25
C ARG A 61 -3.39 5.06 10.53
N GLN A 62 -4.35 4.48 9.80
CA GLN A 62 -4.74 3.08 10.01
C GLN A 62 -3.63 2.08 9.67
N ALA A 63 -2.84 2.35 8.62
CA ALA A 63 -1.69 1.53 8.26
C ALA A 63 -0.61 1.58 9.34
N ARG A 64 -0.24 2.78 9.80
CA ARG A 64 0.70 2.99 10.91
C ARG A 64 0.27 2.21 12.15
N GLU A 65 -0.98 2.34 12.57
CA GLU A 65 -1.53 1.63 13.72
C GLU A 65 -1.46 0.10 13.56
N ALA A 66 -1.67 -0.43 12.35
CA ALA A 66 -1.61 -1.87 12.09
C ALA A 66 -0.18 -2.42 12.06
N TYR A 67 0.78 -1.65 11.56
CA TYR A 67 2.19 -2.05 11.43
C TYR A 67 3.04 -1.73 12.67
N ALA A 68 2.61 -0.82 13.55
CA ALA A 68 3.27 -0.55 14.83
C ALA A 68 3.09 -1.66 15.88
N ARG A 69 2.04 -2.48 15.76
CA ARG A 69 1.77 -3.56 16.72
C ARG A 69 2.73 -4.73 16.51
N ALA A 70 3.40 -5.21 17.56
CA ALA A 70 4.19 -6.44 17.55
C ALA A 70 3.32 -7.71 17.69
N ASP A 71 2.15 -7.75 17.04
CA ASP A 71 1.22 -8.88 17.07
C ASP A 71 1.42 -9.77 15.83
N HIS A 72 1.61 -11.08 16.05
CA HIS A 72 1.80 -12.09 15.00
C HIS A 72 0.57 -12.96 14.78
N SER A 73 -0.58 -12.61 15.38
CA SER A 73 -1.86 -13.30 15.16
C SER A 73 -2.29 -13.24 13.69
N ARG A 74 -3.11 -14.22 13.28
CA ARG A 74 -3.72 -14.24 11.93
C ARG A 74 -4.59 -13.01 11.69
N GLU A 75 -5.24 -12.51 12.74
CA GLU A 75 -6.07 -11.32 12.67
C GLU A 75 -5.22 -10.06 12.43
N ALA A 76 -4.08 -9.93 13.11
CA ALA A 76 -3.13 -8.86 12.85
C ALA A 76 -2.57 -8.92 11.42
N ALA A 77 -2.23 -10.10 10.91
CA ALA A 77 -1.80 -10.27 9.52
C ALA A 77 -2.88 -9.84 8.52
N ARG A 78 -4.15 -10.20 8.77
CA ARG A 78 -5.30 -9.78 7.94
C ARG A 78 -5.51 -8.27 8.01
N ALA A 79 -5.39 -7.68 9.21
CA ALA A 79 -5.50 -6.24 9.38
C ALA A 79 -4.41 -5.49 8.61
N ARG A 80 -3.14 -5.92 8.73
CA ARG A 80 -2.00 -5.36 7.98
C ARG A 80 -2.24 -5.43 6.47
N PHE A 81 -2.63 -6.61 5.95
CA PHE A 81 -3.00 -6.79 4.55
C PHE A 81 -4.06 -5.78 4.09
N LEU A 82 -5.17 -5.66 4.82
CA LEU A 82 -6.27 -4.76 4.45
C LEU A 82 -5.85 -3.29 4.49
N ARG A 83 -5.08 -2.88 5.51
CA ARG A 83 -4.64 -1.48 5.64
C ARG A 83 -3.58 -1.12 4.62
N TRP A 84 -2.62 -2.00 4.34
CA TRP A 84 -1.65 -1.81 3.29
C TRP A 84 -2.32 -1.65 1.92
N ASN A 85 -3.17 -2.60 1.50
CA ASN A 85 -3.78 -2.54 0.19
C ASN A 85 -4.67 -1.31 0.01
N ARG A 86 -5.38 -0.88 1.07
CA ARG A 86 -6.13 0.39 1.01
C ARG A 86 -5.22 1.59 0.78
N LEU A 87 -4.03 1.63 1.38
CA LEU A 87 -3.07 2.70 1.16
C LEU A 87 -2.43 2.59 -0.24
N ALA A 88 -1.91 1.42 -0.60
CA ALA A 88 -1.24 1.11 -1.87
C ALA A 88 -2.10 1.43 -3.10
N VAL A 89 -3.42 1.20 -3.05
CA VAL A 89 -4.33 1.53 -4.16
C VAL A 89 -4.31 3.03 -4.50
N LEU A 90 -4.02 3.91 -3.54
CA LEU A 90 -3.89 5.34 -3.83
C LEU A 90 -2.71 5.62 -4.76
N ALA A 91 -1.65 4.80 -4.74
CA ALA A 91 -0.45 5.03 -5.53
C ALA A 91 -0.53 4.51 -6.97
N LEU A 92 -1.54 3.71 -7.32
CA LEU A 92 -1.67 3.11 -8.65
C LEU A 92 -1.77 4.15 -9.78
N GLY A 93 -2.31 5.33 -9.50
CA GLY A 93 -2.34 6.44 -10.47
C GLY A 93 -0.96 6.94 -10.88
N TRP A 94 0.09 6.60 -10.12
CA TRP A 94 1.48 6.98 -10.34
C TRP A 94 2.39 5.78 -10.63
N GLU A 95 1.86 4.62 -11.02
CA GLU A 95 2.68 3.42 -11.27
C GLU A 95 3.75 3.63 -12.36
N LYS A 96 3.53 4.56 -13.29
CA LYS A 96 4.47 4.93 -14.36
C LYS A 96 5.39 6.10 -14.00
N ASP A 97 5.25 6.66 -12.80
CA ASP A 97 6.09 7.76 -12.33
C ASP A 97 7.50 7.25 -12.02
N PRO A 98 8.58 7.96 -12.41
CA PRO A 98 9.95 7.49 -12.20
C PRO A 98 10.32 7.34 -10.72
N ASP A 99 9.64 8.05 -9.81
CA ASP A 99 9.86 7.95 -8.37
C ASP A 99 9.01 6.85 -7.71
N TYR A 100 8.22 6.11 -8.49
CA TYR A 100 7.39 5.02 -8.00
C TYR A 100 8.24 3.78 -7.70
N ASP A 101 8.12 3.25 -6.48
CA ASP A 101 8.73 1.98 -6.10
C ASP A 101 7.75 0.81 -6.28
N GLU A 102 8.17 -0.23 -7.00
CA GLU A 102 7.46 -1.52 -7.15
C GLU A 102 7.00 -2.11 -5.80
N ARG A 103 7.74 -1.83 -4.72
CA ARG A 103 7.39 -2.21 -3.35
C ARG A 103 6.03 -1.68 -2.92
N TRP A 104 5.55 -0.56 -3.46
CA TRP A 104 4.27 0.04 -3.09
C TRP A 104 3.05 -0.61 -3.72
N LYS A 105 3.24 -1.65 -4.54
CA LYS A 105 2.15 -2.40 -5.13
C LYS A 105 1.27 -3.09 -4.08
N VAL A 106 0.02 -3.34 -4.47
CA VAL A 106 -0.89 -4.16 -3.68
C VAL A 106 -0.32 -5.57 -3.51
N ILE A 107 -0.46 -6.11 -2.31
CA ILE A 107 0.05 -7.43 -1.94
C ILE A 107 -1.04 -8.48 -2.01
N ALA A 108 -0.65 -9.74 -2.16
CA ALA A 108 -1.59 -10.85 -2.21
C ALA A 108 -2.11 -11.23 -0.82
N THR A 109 -3.32 -11.78 -0.78
CA THR A 109 -3.86 -12.38 0.44
C THR A 109 -2.97 -13.56 0.84
N PRO A 110 -2.65 -13.77 2.13
CA PRO A 110 -1.93 -14.95 2.55
C PRO A 110 -2.73 -16.20 2.17
N VAL A 111 -2.23 -16.99 1.20
CA VAL A 111 -2.80 -18.29 0.86
C VAL A 111 -2.51 -19.22 2.05
N PRO A 112 -3.51 -19.87 2.66
CA PRO A 112 -3.24 -20.87 3.68
C PRO A 112 -2.37 -21.95 3.04
N LYS A 113 -1.19 -22.24 3.61
CA LYS A 113 -0.42 -23.44 3.27
C LYS A 113 -1.40 -24.61 3.37
N ALA A 114 -1.70 -25.27 2.25
CA ALA A 114 -2.50 -26.48 2.24
C ALA A 114 -1.86 -27.43 3.26
N ARG A 115 -2.64 -27.92 4.23
CA ARG A 115 -2.15 -28.95 5.15
C ARG A 115 -1.72 -30.12 4.26
N PRO A 116 -0.49 -30.67 4.43
CA PRO A 116 -0.16 -31.92 3.77
C PRO A 116 -1.21 -32.94 4.22
N SER A 117 -1.94 -33.47 3.25
CA SER A 117 -2.91 -34.52 3.47
C SER A 117 -2.14 -35.76 3.89
N SER A 118 -2.05 -36.04 5.18
CA SER A 118 -1.63 -37.34 5.68
C SER A 118 -2.79 -38.32 5.45
N TRP A 119 -2.71 -39.09 4.35
CA TRP A 119 -3.38 -40.38 4.20
C TRP A 119 -2.31 -41.46 4.21
#